data_AF-A0A3D4CQS5-F1
#
_entry.id   AF-A0A3D4CQS5-F1
#
_cell.length_a   1.000
_cell.length_b   1.000
_cell.length_c   1.000
_cell.angle_alpha   90.00
_cell.angle_beta   90.00
_cell.angle_gamma   90.00
#
_symmetry.space_group_name_H-M   'P 1'
#
loop_
_entity.id
_entity.type
_entity.pdbx_description
1 polymer ?
#
loop_
_entity_poly.entity_id
_entity_poly.type
_entity_poly.pdbx_seq_one_letter_code
_entity_poly.pdbx_strand_id
1 'polypeptide(L)'
;MSITVFTQTGERVILDPNDAVGSGGEGTVFPDPTNPNDLIKIYEHPDKDHEKKLKAFIAKGFSLPKFVAAPKSLNFNRSGDVIGYTMPFIKRAKAFRDLSNKNFRIRQKINNKKVVALHLNDAKVLDAIHQQKIVIGDRNDQNVLFSGANSYYIDFDSVQFDKWPCPVATENYLDPALYGLDLTIKPVFLPLHDWYSYATMLFRSLLLVHPYGGTHPRISDLPDRALKRITVFDKGVIYPAVGLPPDLISDDLLHVFSKYFKDGWRGMFPQAELAKFHSALIECPSCNSAFPSNKRACPVCKEQNQIVTSVSIPGSLTVKQLMAIKGQILYHRLEGETLILITLENNRAFMHLVSQGNIWSFELFPYQVGMRFEASSKLLAVNIAGSEQIDLYEINYNEVTQIESCVSDTYAITQNAIFRVNGSHLFRLVGSQLVDTEVLRGTLLNRPIRQTIEHQSWLSVSSETSPTIVGFYRVLRQQFFWMHREGYSVDLQLPGLELGESLIDITVKHSGSSFLIIRKTKLKGGEFVHFDAFNKKGTSMYSSRVEAGKLPSDRLHGQAYAGGKLIFPTDTGAIRYDPESSSQTQFQATNKVVNSGQSLFTYAAGLLVVDPRHVSYITLN
;
A
#
# COMPACT_ATOMS: atom_id res chain seq x y z
N MET A 1 -28.95 -0.94 8.27
CA MET A 1 -29.92 0.12 7.88
C MET A 1 -29.52 0.60 6.50
N SER A 2 -30.44 0.60 5.53
CA SER A 2 -30.18 1.14 4.21
C SER A 2 -30.25 2.66 4.20
N ILE A 3 -29.50 3.31 3.30
CA ILE A 3 -29.51 4.77 3.13
C ILE A 3 -30.47 5.10 1.99
N THR A 4 -31.49 5.92 2.26
CA THR A 4 -32.41 6.39 1.21
C THR A 4 -31.91 7.71 0.63
N VAL A 5 -31.80 7.76 -0.68
CA VAL A 5 -31.33 8.91 -1.46
C VAL A 5 -32.34 9.22 -2.55
N PHE A 6 -32.52 10.49 -2.89
CA PHE A 6 -33.33 10.92 -4.02
C PHE A 6 -32.43 11.51 -5.10
N THR A 7 -32.56 11.06 -6.33
CA THR A 7 -31.77 11.57 -7.46
C THR A 7 -32.28 12.94 -7.90
N GLN A 8 -31.54 13.61 -8.80
CA GLN A 8 -31.97 14.86 -9.43
C GLN A 8 -33.34 14.78 -10.12
N THR A 9 -33.77 13.60 -10.57
CA THR A 9 -35.08 13.38 -11.20
C THR A 9 -36.19 13.08 -10.19
N GLY A 10 -35.87 13.01 -8.89
CA GLY A 10 -36.79 12.66 -7.81
C GLY A 10 -36.96 11.15 -7.60
N GLU A 11 -36.22 10.32 -8.32
CA GLU A 11 -36.24 8.86 -8.16
C GLU A 11 -35.66 8.47 -6.79
N ARG A 12 -36.33 7.54 -6.11
CA ARG A 12 -35.89 7.02 -4.82
C ARG A 12 -34.91 5.87 -5.02
N VAL A 13 -33.69 6.04 -4.54
CA VAL A 13 -32.61 5.06 -4.54
C VAL A 13 -32.33 4.58 -3.11
N ILE A 14 -32.09 3.28 -2.96
CA ILE A 14 -31.74 2.66 -1.68
C ILE A 14 -30.32 2.11 -1.79
N LEU A 15 -29.42 2.61 -0.95
CA LEU A 15 -28.02 2.17 -0.89
C LEU A 15 -27.82 1.23 0.30
N ASP A 16 -27.18 0.09 0.07
CA ASP A 16 -26.74 -0.82 1.12
C ASP A 16 -25.36 -0.40 1.65
N PRO A 17 -25.19 -0.17 2.97
CA PRO A 17 -23.87 0.02 3.58
C PRO A 17 -22.83 -1.05 3.23
N ASN A 18 -23.28 -2.28 2.96
CA ASN A 18 -22.40 -3.40 2.61
C ASN A 18 -21.83 -3.28 1.18
N ASP A 19 -22.48 -2.50 0.31
CA ASP A 19 -22.05 -2.25 -1.06
C ASP A 19 -21.03 -1.09 -1.16
N ALA A 20 -20.65 -0.48 -0.03
CA ALA A 20 -19.69 0.62 -0.02
C ALA A 20 -18.37 0.20 -0.67
N VAL A 21 -18.00 0.88 -1.77
CA VAL A 21 -16.76 0.59 -2.52
C VAL A 21 -15.56 1.33 -1.93
N GLY A 22 -15.80 2.38 -1.16
CA GLY A 22 -14.79 3.13 -0.45
C GLY A 22 -15.41 4.11 0.54
N SER A 23 -14.70 4.36 1.63
CA SER A 23 -15.02 5.39 2.62
C SER A 23 -13.77 6.22 2.90
N GLY A 24 -13.93 7.54 2.85
CA GLY A 24 -12.87 8.53 3.08
C GLY A 24 -13.32 9.58 4.09
N GLY A 25 -12.47 10.58 4.34
CA GLY A 25 -12.75 11.59 5.36
C GLY A 25 -13.96 12.50 5.07
N GLU A 26 -14.39 12.60 3.82
CA GLU A 26 -15.50 13.47 3.40
C GLU A 26 -16.82 12.71 3.20
N GLY A 27 -16.77 11.41 2.92
CA GLY A 27 -17.95 10.66 2.52
C GLY A 27 -17.70 9.19 2.19
N THR A 28 -18.81 8.49 1.98
CA THR A 28 -18.84 7.08 1.55
C THR A 28 -19.36 7.00 0.11
N VAL A 29 -18.75 6.13 -0.68
CA VAL A 29 -19.07 5.93 -2.10
C VAL A 29 -19.74 4.59 -2.30
N PHE A 30 -20.86 4.59 -3.02
CA PHE A 30 -21.70 3.44 -3.30
C PHE A 30 -21.87 3.24 -4.80
N PRO A 31 -22.01 2.01 -5.30
CA PRO A 31 -22.54 1.75 -6.64
C PRO A 31 -23.92 2.38 -6.78
N ASP A 32 -24.20 2.96 -7.95
CA ASP A 32 -25.56 3.39 -8.28
C ASP A 32 -26.38 2.16 -8.72
N PRO A 33 -27.44 1.76 -7.97
CA PRO A 33 -28.24 0.59 -8.33
C PRO A 33 -29.09 0.80 -9.58
N THR A 34 -29.25 2.05 -10.04
CA THR A 34 -29.96 2.39 -11.28
C THR A 34 -29.05 2.41 -12.50
N ASN A 35 -27.73 2.61 -12.31
CA ASN A 35 -26.75 2.62 -13.38
C ASN A 35 -25.40 2.00 -12.95
N PRO A 36 -25.03 0.83 -13.49
CA PRO A 36 -23.80 0.13 -13.10
C PRO A 36 -22.51 0.85 -13.51
N ASN A 37 -22.58 1.96 -14.26
CA ASN A 37 -21.43 2.76 -14.66
C ASN A 37 -21.22 4.00 -13.79
N ASP A 38 -22.00 4.15 -12.73
CA ASP A 38 -21.93 5.29 -11.82
C ASP A 38 -21.71 4.87 -10.38
N LEU A 39 -21.19 5.83 -9.61
CA LEU A 39 -21.10 5.81 -8.17
C LEU A 39 -21.86 6.99 -7.58
N ILE A 40 -22.40 6.83 -6.38
CA ILE A 40 -23.00 7.87 -5.56
C ILE A 40 -22.08 8.12 -4.37
N LYS A 41 -21.48 9.33 -4.27
CA LYS A 41 -20.77 9.79 -3.06
C LYS A 41 -21.79 10.46 -2.15
N ILE A 42 -21.89 10.00 -0.92
CA ILE A 42 -22.70 10.60 0.15
C ILE A 42 -21.75 11.21 1.16
N TYR A 43 -21.90 12.51 1.42
CA TYR A 43 -21.11 13.20 2.43
C TYR A 43 -21.50 12.74 3.84
N GLU A 44 -20.53 12.66 4.73
CA GLU A 44 -20.82 12.35 6.14
C GLU A 44 -21.53 13.52 6.82
N HIS A 45 -21.06 14.74 6.55
CA HIS A 45 -21.57 15.98 7.12
C HIS A 45 -21.76 17.02 6.01
N PRO A 46 -22.80 16.87 5.17
CA PRO A 46 -23.10 17.86 4.14
C PRO A 46 -23.39 19.21 4.80
N ASP A 47 -22.72 20.26 4.32
CA ASP A 47 -23.00 21.63 4.71
C ASP A 47 -23.44 22.48 3.51
N LYS A 48 -23.84 23.72 3.80
CA LYS A 48 -24.33 24.65 2.78
C LYS A 48 -23.24 25.11 1.81
N ASP A 49 -21.97 25.00 2.16
CA ASP A 49 -20.88 25.40 1.28
C ASP A 49 -20.54 24.29 0.28
N HIS A 50 -20.58 23.02 0.69
CA HIS A 50 -20.57 21.86 -0.21
C HIS A 50 -21.71 21.95 -1.23
N GLU A 51 -22.93 22.23 -0.77
CA GLU A 51 -24.10 22.38 -1.64
C GLU A 51 -23.90 23.49 -2.69
N LYS A 52 -23.48 24.69 -2.27
CA LYS A 52 -23.27 25.82 -3.18
C LYS A 52 -22.15 25.53 -4.18
N LYS A 53 -21.04 24.94 -3.74
CA LYS A 53 -19.90 24.62 -4.60
C LYS A 53 -20.29 23.58 -5.65
N LEU A 54 -20.97 22.50 -5.26
CA LEU A 54 -21.45 21.47 -6.18
C LEU A 54 -22.44 22.03 -7.21
N LYS A 55 -23.41 22.83 -6.77
CA LYS A 55 -24.35 23.51 -7.68
C LYS A 55 -23.62 24.39 -8.68
N ALA A 56 -22.64 25.17 -8.21
CA ALA A 56 -21.82 26.02 -9.07
C ALA A 56 -20.98 25.20 -10.07
N PHE A 57 -20.39 24.09 -9.62
CA PHE A 57 -19.60 23.19 -10.46
C PHE A 57 -20.43 22.60 -11.60
N ILE A 58 -21.60 22.03 -11.28
CA ILE A 58 -22.50 21.43 -12.28
C ILE A 58 -23.04 22.50 -13.24
N ALA A 59 -23.46 23.66 -12.72
CA ALA A 59 -23.98 24.75 -13.53
C ALA A 59 -22.95 25.33 -14.51
N LYS A 60 -21.65 25.23 -14.20
CA LYS A 60 -20.57 25.68 -15.08
C LYS A 60 -20.47 24.85 -16.36
N GLY A 61 -20.88 23.58 -16.32
CA GLY A 61 -20.90 22.70 -17.50
C GLY A 61 -19.52 22.48 -18.13
N PHE A 62 -18.49 22.25 -17.30
CA PHE A 62 -17.11 22.05 -17.77
C PHE A 62 -17.01 20.95 -18.84
N SER A 63 -16.21 21.19 -19.88
CA SER A 63 -15.89 20.18 -20.88
C SER A 63 -14.70 19.35 -20.42
N LEU A 64 -14.93 18.48 -19.44
CA LEU A 64 -13.89 17.67 -18.83
C LEU A 64 -13.48 16.50 -19.72
N PRO A 65 -12.20 16.10 -19.72
CA PRO A 65 -11.79 14.88 -20.39
C PRO A 65 -12.48 13.66 -19.75
N LYS A 66 -12.78 12.64 -20.55
CA LYS A 66 -13.43 11.37 -20.11
C LYS A 66 -12.68 10.60 -19.01
N PHE A 67 -11.51 11.08 -18.64
CA PHE A 67 -10.62 10.50 -17.63
C PHE A 67 -10.86 11.08 -16.23
N VAL A 68 -11.89 11.92 -16.05
CA VAL A 68 -12.21 12.54 -14.76
C VAL A 68 -13.56 12.03 -14.26
N ALA A 69 -13.58 11.47 -13.06
CA ALA A 69 -14.79 11.11 -12.34
C ALA A 69 -15.36 12.34 -11.60
N ALA A 70 -15.92 13.28 -12.36
CA ALA A 70 -16.46 14.52 -11.84
C ALA A 70 -17.93 14.39 -11.38
N PRO A 71 -18.38 15.28 -10.46
CA PRO A 71 -19.80 15.40 -10.15
C PRO A 71 -20.65 15.68 -11.39
N LYS A 72 -21.66 14.85 -11.66
CA LYS A 72 -22.59 15.03 -12.79
C LYS A 72 -24.01 15.40 -12.40
N SER A 73 -24.48 14.98 -11.23
CA SER A 73 -25.84 15.24 -10.72
C SER A 73 -25.87 15.23 -9.20
N LEU A 74 -26.76 16.02 -8.61
CA LEU A 74 -26.91 16.09 -7.16
C LEU A 74 -27.81 14.96 -6.64
N ASN A 75 -27.57 14.59 -5.39
CA ASN A 75 -28.37 13.64 -4.64
C ASN A 75 -28.90 14.29 -3.36
N PHE A 76 -30.13 13.96 -3.02
CA PHE A 76 -30.92 14.66 -2.00
C PHE A 76 -31.39 13.71 -0.90
N ASN A 77 -31.56 14.26 0.31
CA ASN A 77 -32.32 13.59 1.36
C ASN A 77 -33.83 13.79 1.15
N ARG A 78 -34.65 13.21 2.04
CA ARG A 78 -36.12 13.34 2.01
C ARG A 78 -36.59 14.79 2.21
N SER A 79 -35.82 15.63 2.88
CA SER A 79 -36.10 17.05 3.14
C SER A 79 -35.75 17.94 1.94
N GLY A 80 -35.09 17.40 0.91
CA GLY A 80 -34.64 18.15 -0.26
C GLY A 80 -33.27 18.83 -0.10
N ASP A 81 -32.51 18.55 0.97
CA ASP A 81 -31.13 19.02 1.08
C ASP A 81 -30.19 18.15 0.25
N VAL A 82 -29.17 18.78 -0.34
CA VAL A 82 -28.10 18.08 -1.06
C VAL A 82 -27.23 17.34 -0.06
N ILE A 83 -27.12 16.03 -0.21
CA ILE A 83 -26.31 15.15 0.66
C ILE A 83 -25.15 14.49 -0.06
N GLY A 84 -25.04 14.70 -1.37
CA GLY A 84 -24.03 14.03 -2.19
C GLY A 84 -24.23 14.27 -3.68
N TYR A 85 -23.54 13.47 -4.48
CA TYR A 85 -23.59 13.57 -5.94
C TYR A 85 -23.28 12.23 -6.59
N THR A 86 -23.71 12.09 -7.84
CA THR A 86 -23.38 10.95 -8.70
C THR A 86 -22.17 11.30 -9.56
N MET A 87 -21.31 10.31 -9.83
CA MET A 87 -20.12 10.44 -10.68
C MET A 87 -19.83 9.14 -11.44
N PRO A 88 -19.07 9.17 -12.55
CA PRO A 88 -18.69 7.96 -13.27
C PRO A 88 -17.88 6.96 -12.41
N PHE A 89 -18.15 5.67 -12.55
CA PHE A 89 -17.39 4.59 -11.93
C PHE A 89 -16.19 4.17 -12.79
N ILE A 90 -14.97 4.41 -12.31
CA ILE A 90 -13.75 3.88 -12.92
C ILE A 90 -13.49 2.44 -12.44
N LYS A 91 -13.98 1.47 -13.21
CA LYS A 91 -13.86 0.05 -12.90
C LYS A 91 -12.42 -0.46 -13.05
N ARG A 92 -12.04 -1.43 -12.21
CA ARG A 92 -10.75 -2.16 -12.25
C ARG A 92 -9.51 -1.25 -12.24
N ALA A 93 -9.64 -0.06 -11.65
CA ALA A 93 -8.53 0.87 -11.53
C ALA A 93 -7.72 0.61 -10.25
N LYS A 94 -6.45 0.98 -10.29
CA LYS A 94 -5.53 0.95 -9.14
C LYS A 94 -5.00 2.35 -8.89
N ALA A 95 -4.70 2.68 -7.64
CA ALA A 95 -4.17 4.00 -7.30
C ALA A 95 -2.70 4.13 -7.74
N PHE A 96 -2.26 5.33 -8.12
CA PHE A 96 -0.84 5.61 -8.41
C PHE A 96 0.07 5.29 -7.23
N ARG A 97 -0.45 5.28 -6.00
CA ARG A 97 0.23 4.82 -4.78
C ARG A 97 0.86 3.44 -4.96
N ASP A 98 0.20 2.54 -5.69
CA ASP A 98 0.70 1.20 -5.96
C ASP A 98 1.95 1.20 -6.86
N LEU A 99 2.17 2.26 -7.66
CA LEU A 99 3.40 2.43 -8.46
C LEU A 99 4.63 2.72 -7.60
N SER A 100 4.44 3.17 -6.35
CA SER A 100 5.53 3.32 -5.38
C SER A 100 5.74 2.06 -4.53
N ASN A 101 4.99 0.98 -4.77
CA ASN A 101 5.12 -0.29 -4.06
C ASN A 101 5.90 -1.31 -4.89
N LYS A 102 7.12 -1.62 -4.44
CA LYS A 102 8.04 -2.56 -5.12
C LYS A 102 7.41 -3.94 -5.36
N ASN A 103 6.75 -4.51 -4.34
CA ASN A 103 6.15 -5.84 -4.43
C ASN A 103 4.94 -5.86 -5.38
N PHE A 104 4.14 -4.79 -5.38
CA PHE A 104 3.08 -4.61 -6.36
C PHE A 104 3.65 -4.55 -7.78
N ARG A 105 4.69 -3.75 -8.00
CA ARG A 105 5.34 -3.62 -9.31
C ARG A 105 5.90 -4.95 -9.82
N ILE A 106 6.56 -5.73 -8.95
CA ILE A 106 7.04 -7.08 -9.29
C ILE A 106 5.87 -7.97 -9.72
N ARG A 107 4.82 -8.07 -8.90
CA ARG A 107 3.65 -8.91 -9.22
C ARG A 107 2.94 -8.49 -10.50
N GLN A 108 2.82 -7.20 -10.73
CA GLN A 108 2.15 -6.64 -11.91
C GLN A 108 3.08 -6.49 -13.12
N LYS A 109 4.35 -6.90 -13.01
CA LYS A 109 5.42 -6.68 -14.02
C LYS A 109 5.52 -5.22 -14.49
N ILE A 110 5.29 -4.26 -13.60
CA ILE A 110 5.36 -2.82 -13.88
C ILE A 110 6.79 -2.30 -13.66
N ASN A 111 7.45 -1.96 -14.76
CA ASN A 111 8.78 -1.36 -14.77
C ASN A 111 8.72 0.17 -15.00
N ASN A 112 9.88 0.86 -14.97
CA ASN A 112 9.92 2.31 -15.15
C ASN A 112 9.40 2.76 -16.52
N LYS A 113 9.48 1.92 -17.57
CA LYS A 113 8.93 2.24 -18.89
C LYS A 113 7.41 2.38 -18.83
N LYS A 114 6.74 1.43 -18.19
CA LYS A 114 5.28 1.50 -17.97
C LYS A 114 4.89 2.67 -17.04
N VAL A 115 5.67 2.92 -15.98
CA VAL A 115 5.46 4.08 -15.09
C VAL A 115 5.49 5.38 -15.88
N VAL A 116 6.52 5.59 -16.70
CA VAL A 116 6.65 6.80 -17.53
C VAL A 116 5.48 6.93 -18.50
N ALA A 117 5.06 5.85 -19.14
CA ALA A 117 3.92 5.89 -20.06
C ALA A 117 2.62 6.35 -19.37
N LEU A 118 2.36 5.88 -18.13
CA LEU A 118 1.22 6.32 -17.32
C LEU A 118 1.34 7.80 -16.95
N HIS A 119 2.52 8.26 -16.54
CA HIS A 119 2.75 9.67 -16.20
C HIS A 119 2.70 10.60 -17.42
N LEU A 120 3.03 10.12 -18.63
CA LEU A 120 2.83 10.87 -19.87
C LEU A 120 1.34 11.02 -20.20
N ASN A 121 0.53 9.99 -19.96
CA ASN A 121 -0.92 10.09 -20.10
C ASN A 121 -1.51 11.05 -19.04
N ASP A 122 -1.09 10.91 -17.79
CA ASP A 122 -1.46 11.76 -16.67
C ASP A 122 -1.19 13.24 -16.94
N ALA A 123 0.00 13.59 -17.46
CA ALA A 123 0.33 14.96 -17.82
C ALA A 123 -0.63 15.56 -18.87
N LYS A 124 -1.09 14.76 -19.84
CA LYS A 124 -2.07 15.19 -20.85
C LYS A 124 -3.44 15.45 -20.23
N VAL A 125 -3.86 14.59 -19.30
CA VAL A 125 -5.13 14.76 -18.59
C VAL A 125 -5.08 16.00 -17.69
N LEU A 126 -3.98 16.22 -16.98
CA LEU A 126 -3.78 17.39 -16.13
C LEU A 126 -3.82 18.70 -16.93
N ASP A 127 -3.12 18.75 -18.08
CA ASP A 127 -3.16 19.91 -18.95
C ASP A 127 -4.57 20.21 -19.46
N ALA A 128 -5.30 19.18 -19.90
CA ALA A 128 -6.70 19.32 -20.33
C ALA A 128 -7.63 19.84 -19.22
N ILE A 129 -7.37 19.48 -17.95
CA ILE A 129 -8.10 20.01 -16.79
C ILE A 129 -7.76 21.49 -16.57
N HIS A 130 -6.47 21.86 -16.62
CA HIS A 130 -6.03 23.25 -16.46
C HIS A 130 -6.59 24.17 -17.54
N GLN A 131 -6.77 23.67 -18.78
CA GLN A 131 -7.44 24.40 -19.87
C GLN A 131 -8.89 24.77 -19.54
N GLN A 132 -9.57 24.05 -18.64
CA GLN A 132 -10.90 24.39 -18.12
C GLN A 132 -10.86 25.42 -16.97
N LYS A 133 -9.68 25.99 -16.65
CA LYS A 133 -9.44 26.91 -15.52
C LYS A 133 -9.73 26.28 -14.15
N ILE A 134 -9.51 24.98 -14.05
CA ILE A 134 -9.59 24.21 -12.80
C ILE A 134 -8.16 23.95 -12.31
N VAL A 135 -7.95 24.01 -11.00
CA VAL A 135 -6.73 23.55 -10.34
C VAL A 135 -7.14 22.44 -9.36
N ILE A 136 -6.45 21.29 -9.39
CA ILE A 136 -6.83 20.13 -8.59
C ILE A 136 -6.69 20.43 -7.09
N GLY A 137 -5.58 21.04 -6.68
CA GLY A 137 -5.32 21.32 -5.26
C GLY A 137 -4.79 20.08 -4.54
N ASP A 138 -5.65 19.20 -4.01
CA ASP A 138 -5.25 17.94 -3.35
C ASP A 138 -4.86 16.83 -4.34
N ARG A 139 -3.91 17.15 -5.23
CA ARG A 139 -3.37 16.17 -6.17
C ARG A 139 -2.37 15.26 -5.47
N ASN A 140 -2.72 13.98 -5.32
CA ASN A 140 -1.89 12.97 -4.66
C ASN A 140 -2.02 11.60 -5.32
N ASP A 141 -1.19 10.64 -4.91
CA ASP A 141 -1.12 9.30 -5.50
C ASP A 141 -2.29 8.36 -5.14
N GLN A 142 -3.20 8.80 -4.27
CA GLN A 142 -4.45 8.10 -3.96
C GLN A 142 -5.62 8.60 -4.83
N ASN A 143 -5.59 9.88 -5.24
CA ASN A 143 -6.64 10.51 -6.05
C ASN A 143 -6.41 10.41 -7.57
N VAL A 144 -5.22 9.93 -7.98
CA VAL A 144 -4.94 9.55 -9.37
C VAL A 144 -4.91 8.04 -9.48
N LEU A 145 -5.79 7.49 -10.31
CA LEU A 145 -5.88 6.06 -10.60
C LEU A 145 -5.32 5.72 -11.98
N PHE A 146 -5.02 4.45 -12.24
CA PHE A 146 -4.75 3.94 -13.58
C PHE A 146 -5.53 2.68 -13.89
N SER A 147 -5.87 2.53 -15.17
CA SER A 147 -6.38 1.28 -15.75
C SER A 147 -5.84 1.12 -17.16
N GLY A 148 -5.17 0.01 -17.44
CA GLY A 148 -4.48 -0.22 -18.71
C GLY A 148 -3.35 0.78 -18.97
N ALA A 149 -3.57 1.75 -19.85
CA ALA A 149 -2.63 2.82 -20.18
C ALA A 149 -3.16 4.23 -19.87
N ASN A 150 -4.34 4.31 -19.27
CA ASN A 150 -5.00 5.58 -18.97
C ASN A 150 -4.90 5.89 -17.48
N SER A 151 -4.76 7.19 -17.21
CA SER A 151 -4.75 7.78 -15.87
C SER A 151 -6.08 8.48 -15.64
N TYR A 152 -6.66 8.32 -14.46
CA TYR A 152 -7.98 8.83 -14.10
C TYR A 152 -7.92 9.65 -12.82
N TYR A 153 -8.75 10.69 -12.73
CA TYR A 153 -8.86 11.55 -11.55
C TYR A 153 -10.18 11.27 -10.83
N ILE A 154 -10.11 11.07 -9.52
CA ILE A 154 -11.27 10.95 -8.62
C ILE A 154 -11.25 12.09 -7.61
N ASP A 155 -12.27 12.15 -6.74
CA ASP A 155 -12.37 13.14 -5.65
C ASP A 155 -12.38 14.60 -6.16
N PHE A 156 -13.10 14.80 -7.27
CA PHE A 156 -13.07 16.03 -8.08
C PHE A 156 -14.02 17.13 -7.58
N ASP A 157 -14.74 16.88 -6.48
CA ASP A 157 -15.56 17.85 -5.76
C ASP A 157 -14.72 18.81 -4.90
N SER A 158 -13.53 18.38 -4.49
CA SER A 158 -12.58 19.19 -3.72
C SER A 158 -11.82 20.22 -4.56
N VAL A 159 -11.84 20.14 -5.90
CA VAL A 159 -11.02 21.00 -6.79
C VAL A 159 -11.28 22.50 -6.64
N GLN A 160 -10.30 23.31 -7.01
CA GLN A 160 -10.39 24.76 -7.02
C GLN A 160 -10.82 25.27 -8.41
N PHE A 161 -11.79 26.19 -8.44
CA PHE A 161 -12.21 26.88 -9.68
C PHE A 161 -12.90 28.21 -9.36
N ASP A 162 -12.76 29.20 -10.24
CA ASP A 162 -13.28 30.57 -10.03
C ASP A 162 -12.96 31.08 -8.60
N LYS A 163 -13.99 31.29 -7.76
CA LYS A 163 -13.87 31.74 -6.35
C LYS A 163 -13.88 30.59 -5.34
N TRP A 164 -14.09 29.35 -5.78
CA TRP A 164 -14.26 28.19 -4.91
C TRP A 164 -12.90 27.59 -4.57
N PRO A 165 -12.48 27.60 -3.29
CA PRO A 165 -11.20 27.04 -2.88
C PRO A 165 -11.19 25.50 -2.93
N CYS A 166 -9.98 24.95 -3.00
CA CYS A 166 -9.73 23.57 -2.59
C CYS A 166 -9.35 23.59 -1.10
N PRO A 167 -10.16 23.00 -0.19
CA PRO A 167 -9.99 23.17 1.25
C PRO A 167 -8.95 22.22 1.87
N VAL A 168 -8.44 21.26 1.09
CA VAL A 168 -7.62 20.16 1.58
C VAL A 168 -6.35 20.02 0.74
N ALA A 169 -5.33 19.41 1.33
CA ALA A 169 -4.13 18.99 0.63
C ALA A 169 -3.46 17.84 1.37
N THR A 170 -2.72 17.03 0.63
CA THR A 170 -1.85 16.00 1.19
C THR A 170 -0.43 16.54 1.27
N GLU A 171 0.09 16.71 2.50
CA GLU A 171 1.35 17.41 2.77
C GLU A 171 2.54 16.83 1.98
N ASN A 172 2.60 15.50 1.81
CA ASN A 172 3.60 14.80 1.01
C ASN A 172 3.61 15.17 -0.49
N TYR A 173 2.59 15.86 -1.00
CA TYR A 173 2.48 16.29 -2.39
C TYR A 173 2.26 17.79 -2.54
N LEU A 174 2.09 18.49 -1.43
CA LEU A 174 1.82 19.93 -1.39
C LEU A 174 3.12 20.71 -1.64
N ASP A 175 3.03 21.75 -2.46
CA ASP A 175 4.14 22.67 -2.67
C ASP A 175 4.54 23.32 -1.33
N PRO A 176 5.83 23.28 -0.91
CA PRO A 176 6.28 23.89 0.33
C PRO A 176 5.94 25.38 0.48
N ALA A 177 5.72 26.09 -0.63
CA ALA A 177 5.26 27.48 -0.60
C ALA A 177 3.85 27.66 0.01
N LEU A 178 3.07 26.59 0.12
CA LEU A 178 1.72 26.58 0.68
C LEU A 178 1.65 26.00 2.10
N TYR A 179 2.78 25.58 2.68
CA TYR A 179 2.79 25.02 4.04
C TYR A 179 2.32 26.04 5.07
N GLY A 180 1.47 25.59 6.01
CA GLY A 180 0.92 26.41 7.09
C GLY A 180 -0.18 27.41 6.66
N LEU A 181 -0.58 27.44 5.39
CA LEU A 181 -1.68 28.27 4.93
C LEU A 181 -3.04 27.62 5.21
N ASP A 182 -4.03 28.44 5.57
CA ASP A 182 -5.43 27.99 5.62
C ASP A 182 -6.02 27.95 4.21
N LEU A 183 -6.17 26.72 3.69
CA LEU A 183 -6.65 26.44 2.33
C LEU A 183 -8.17 26.68 2.18
N THR A 184 -8.91 26.83 3.28
CA THR A 184 -10.38 26.93 3.26
C THR A 184 -10.90 28.32 2.94
N ILE A 185 -10.09 29.35 3.20
CA ILE A 185 -10.54 30.76 3.17
C ILE A 185 -10.73 31.28 1.75
N LYS A 186 -9.79 30.98 0.85
CA LYS A 186 -9.78 31.51 -0.51
C LYS A 186 -9.00 30.61 -1.47
N PRO A 187 -9.25 30.71 -2.79
CA PRO A 187 -8.41 30.07 -3.79
C PRO A 187 -6.93 30.51 -3.64
N VAL A 188 -6.05 29.57 -3.30
CA VAL A 188 -4.60 29.79 -3.18
C VAL A 188 -3.80 28.95 -4.18
N PHE A 189 -4.42 27.91 -4.75
CA PHE A 189 -3.73 27.04 -5.69
C PHE A 189 -3.59 27.72 -7.05
N LEU A 190 -2.49 27.39 -7.73
CA LEU A 190 -2.17 27.77 -9.10
C LEU A 190 -1.84 26.49 -9.86
N PRO A 191 -1.99 26.46 -11.21
CA PRO A 191 -1.65 25.29 -12.01
C PRO A 191 -0.24 24.72 -11.74
N LEU A 192 0.72 25.59 -11.41
CA LEU A 192 2.10 25.20 -11.07
C LEU A 192 2.21 24.35 -9.79
N HIS A 193 1.27 24.48 -8.85
CA HIS A 193 1.26 23.65 -7.64
C HIS A 193 0.86 22.21 -7.99
N ASP A 194 -0.10 21.99 -8.88
CA ASP A 194 -0.44 20.65 -9.37
C ASP A 194 0.74 20.01 -10.13
N TRP A 195 1.50 20.81 -10.90
CA TRP A 195 2.71 20.34 -11.59
C TRP A 195 3.85 19.98 -10.63
N TYR A 196 3.95 20.66 -9.48
CA TYR A 196 4.84 20.25 -8.41
C TYR A 196 4.41 18.90 -7.80
N SER A 197 3.12 18.72 -7.54
CA SER A 197 2.57 17.43 -7.09
C SER A 197 2.80 16.31 -8.12
N TYR A 198 2.65 16.63 -9.42
CA TYR A 198 2.99 15.74 -10.53
C TYR A 198 4.46 15.31 -10.50
N ALA A 199 5.40 16.26 -10.40
CA ALA A 199 6.82 15.97 -10.32
C ALA A 199 7.15 15.07 -9.12
N THR A 200 6.52 15.34 -7.96
CA THR A 200 6.70 14.57 -6.73
C THR A 200 6.20 13.13 -6.88
N MET A 201 5.01 12.93 -7.46
CA MET A 201 4.46 11.60 -7.74
C MET A 201 5.28 10.82 -8.77
N LEU A 202 5.75 11.49 -9.83
CA LEU A 202 6.61 10.88 -10.85
C LEU A 202 7.94 10.42 -10.23
N PHE A 203 8.59 11.28 -9.45
CA PHE A 203 9.83 10.95 -8.75
C PHE A 203 9.66 9.72 -7.84
N ARG A 204 8.61 9.74 -7.01
CA ARG A 204 8.27 8.61 -6.12
C ARG A 204 7.98 7.32 -6.89
N SER A 205 7.27 7.39 -8.00
CA SER A 205 6.96 6.21 -8.81
C SER A 205 8.21 5.62 -9.48
N LEU A 206 9.16 6.47 -9.88
CA LEU A 206 10.39 6.06 -10.57
C LEU A 206 11.47 5.52 -9.64
N LEU A 207 11.57 6.08 -8.43
CA LEU A 207 12.65 5.80 -7.48
C LEU A 207 12.20 5.13 -6.18
N LEU A 208 10.89 5.01 -5.96
CA LEU A 208 10.28 4.46 -4.73
C LEU A 208 10.62 5.24 -3.45
N VAL A 209 11.08 6.49 -3.59
CA VAL A 209 11.46 7.37 -2.48
C VAL A 209 10.91 8.78 -2.71
N HIS A 210 10.64 9.52 -1.63
CA HIS A 210 10.26 10.93 -1.72
C HIS A 210 11.45 11.79 -2.19
N PRO A 211 11.23 12.89 -2.96
CA PRO A 211 12.30 13.85 -3.31
C PRO A 211 13.10 14.37 -2.13
N TYR A 212 12.45 14.53 -0.98
CA TYR A 212 13.07 14.88 0.31
C TYR A 212 13.01 13.71 1.30
N GLY A 213 13.13 12.47 0.82
CA GLY A 213 13.22 11.27 1.65
C GLY A 213 14.60 11.07 2.23
N GLY A 214 14.90 9.84 2.67
CA GLY A 214 16.21 9.49 3.23
C GLY A 214 16.36 9.79 4.71
N THR A 215 17.52 9.45 5.24
CA THR A 215 17.90 9.73 6.63
C THR A 215 18.94 10.84 6.65
N HIS A 216 18.63 11.94 7.34
CA HIS A 216 19.56 13.06 7.53
C HIS A 216 19.87 13.20 9.03
N PRO A 217 21.15 13.42 9.42
CA PRO A 217 21.59 13.31 10.81
C PRO A 217 20.97 14.33 11.77
N ARG A 218 20.42 15.44 11.27
CA ARG A 218 19.89 16.55 12.08
C ARG A 218 18.47 16.98 11.75
N ILE A 219 17.91 16.50 10.63
CA ILE A 219 16.63 16.99 10.10
C ILE A 219 15.88 15.75 9.60
N SER A 220 15.16 15.12 10.52
CA SER A 220 14.39 13.91 10.25
C SER A 220 13.06 14.19 9.57
N ASP A 221 12.50 15.37 9.82
CA ASP A 221 11.18 15.75 9.32
C ASP A 221 11.20 16.12 7.83
N LEU A 222 10.23 15.58 7.09
CA LEU A 222 10.16 15.71 5.63
C LEU A 222 9.72 17.13 5.20
N PRO A 223 8.66 17.74 5.78
CA PRO A 223 8.31 19.14 5.57
C PRO A 223 9.49 20.10 5.79
N ASP A 224 10.25 19.95 6.88
CA ASP A 224 11.43 20.76 7.15
C ASP A 224 12.51 20.60 6.07
N ARG A 225 12.75 19.38 5.59
CA ARG A 225 13.68 19.15 4.46
C ARG A 225 13.18 19.78 3.17
N ALA A 226 11.88 19.75 2.92
CA ALA A 226 11.27 20.36 1.75
C ALA A 226 11.41 21.88 1.75
N LEU A 227 11.13 22.54 2.89
CA LEU A 227 11.30 23.99 3.08
C LEU A 227 12.77 24.41 2.88
N LYS A 228 13.71 23.61 3.39
CA LYS A 228 15.16 23.85 3.25
C LYS A 228 15.74 23.35 1.92
N ARG A 229 14.93 22.73 1.07
CA ARG A 229 15.33 22.13 -0.23
C ARG A 229 16.52 21.16 -0.08
N ILE A 230 16.46 20.34 0.97
CA ILE A 230 17.40 19.25 1.24
C ILE A 230 16.84 17.98 0.62
N THR A 231 17.32 17.65 -0.55
CA THR A 231 16.86 16.51 -1.36
C THR A 231 17.49 15.20 -0.90
N VAL A 232 16.89 14.08 -1.31
CA VAL A 232 17.41 12.72 -1.08
C VAL A 232 18.78 12.47 -1.72
N PHE A 233 19.21 13.34 -2.65
CA PHE A 233 20.52 13.28 -3.31
C PHE A 233 21.56 14.22 -2.70
N ASP A 234 21.18 15.07 -1.73
CA ASP A 234 22.13 15.97 -1.10
C ASP A 234 23.16 15.21 -0.26
N LYS A 235 24.38 15.74 -0.24
CA LYS A 235 25.47 15.19 0.58
C LYS A 235 25.07 15.16 2.05
N GLY A 236 25.22 13.99 2.69
CA GLY A 236 24.87 13.79 4.10
C GLY A 236 23.45 13.25 4.32
N VAL A 237 22.66 13.06 3.25
CA VAL A 237 21.43 12.27 3.29
C VAL A 237 21.75 10.84 2.88
N ILE A 238 21.35 9.87 3.71
CA ILE A 238 21.45 8.45 3.37
C ILE A 238 20.29 8.13 2.42
N TYR A 239 20.62 7.72 1.20
CA TYR A 239 19.62 7.26 0.22
C TYR A 239 18.97 5.96 0.70
N PRO A 240 17.63 5.86 0.75
CA PRO A 240 16.98 4.67 1.28
C PRO A 240 17.26 3.40 0.48
N ALA A 241 17.61 2.31 1.15
CA ALA A 241 17.84 1.01 0.49
C ALA A 241 16.56 0.41 -0.11
N VAL A 242 15.38 0.85 0.34
CA VAL A 242 14.09 0.51 -0.30
C VAL A 242 13.94 1.16 -1.69
N GLY A 243 14.65 2.26 -1.94
CA GLY A 243 14.64 2.99 -3.19
C GLY A 243 15.29 2.23 -4.35
N LEU A 244 14.91 2.59 -5.58
CA LEU A 244 15.59 2.10 -6.78
C LEU A 244 16.85 2.93 -7.06
N PRO A 245 17.86 2.37 -7.77
CA PRO A 245 19.08 3.10 -8.09
C PRO A 245 18.79 4.37 -8.92
N PRO A 246 19.39 5.53 -8.57
CA PRO A 246 19.24 6.76 -9.35
C PRO A 246 19.70 6.60 -10.81
N ASP A 247 20.65 5.68 -11.06
CA ASP A 247 21.15 5.31 -12.39
C ASP A 247 20.09 4.76 -13.36
N LEU A 248 18.88 4.45 -12.87
CA LEU A 248 17.73 4.11 -13.71
C LEU A 248 17.09 5.33 -14.40
N ILE A 249 17.48 6.54 -14.02
CA ILE A 249 16.98 7.80 -14.57
C ILE A 249 18.08 8.42 -15.44
N SER A 250 17.69 9.07 -16.54
CA SER A 250 18.63 9.83 -17.37
C SER A 250 19.10 11.10 -16.66
N ASP A 251 20.30 11.56 -16.99
CA ASP A 251 20.87 12.80 -16.44
C ASP A 251 19.98 14.02 -16.74
N ASP A 252 19.39 14.08 -17.93
CA ASP A 252 18.45 15.15 -18.32
C ASP A 252 17.21 15.18 -17.41
N LEU A 253 16.64 14.02 -17.09
CA LEU A 253 15.47 13.94 -16.22
C LEU A 253 15.84 14.20 -14.75
N LEU A 254 17.02 13.76 -14.30
CA LEU A 254 17.56 14.14 -12.99
C LEU A 254 17.77 15.66 -12.89
N HIS A 255 18.23 16.31 -13.96
CA HIS A 255 18.35 17.77 -14.02
C HIS A 255 16.99 18.46 -13.90
N VAL A 256 15.94 17.93 -14.55
CA VAL A 256 14.56 18.43 -14.37
C VAL A 256 14.13 18.32 -12.90
N PHE A 257 14.34 17.17 -12.25
CA PHE A 257 14.02 17.01 -10.83
C PHE A 257 14.81 17.96 -9.93
N SER A 258 16.09 18.19 -10.24
CA SER A 258 16.92 19.16 -9.52
C SER A 258 16.33 20.57 -9.60
N LYS A 259 15.86 21.01 -10.78
CA LYS A 259 15.19 22.31 -10.91
C LYS A 259 13.97 22.43 -10.00
N TYR A 260 13.10 21.41 -9.96
CA TYR A 260 11.90 21.43 -9.10
C TYR A 260 12.24 21.44 -7.62
N PHE A 261 13.09 20.51 -7.17
CA PHE A 261 13.23 20.21 -5.74
C PHE A 261 14.43 20.91 -5.08
N LYS A 262 15.49 21.19 -5.83
CA LYS A 262 16.69 21.87 -5.33
C LYS A 262 16.63 23.38 -5.59
N ASP A 263 16.42 23.76 -6.85
CA ASP A 263 16.46 25.16 -7.25
C ASP A 263 15.15 25.90 -6.92
N GLY A 264 14.07 25.15 -6.69
CA GLY A 264 12.74 25.69 -6.35
C GLY A 264 11.99 26.24 -7.56
N TRP A 265 12.35 25.85 -8.78
CA TRP A 265 11.62 26.22 -9.98
C TRP A 265 10.20 25.65 -9.96
N ARG A 266 9.26 26.42 -10.52
CA ARG A 266 7.85 26.04 -10.67
C ARG A 266 7.37 26.37 -12.06
N GLY A 267 6.66 25.43 -12.67
CA GLY A 267 6.12 25.54 -14.00
C GLY A 267 5.54 24.22 -14.46
N MET A 268 5.09 24.17 -15.70
CA MET A 268 4.63 22.94 -16.33
C MET A 268 5.78 21.95 -16.49
N PHE A 269 5.55 20.67 -16.14
CA PHE A 269 6.59 19.66 -16.26
C PHE A 269 7.01 19.49 -17.73
N PRO A 270 8.32 19.41 -18.04
CA PRO A 270 8.79 19.29 -19.42
C PRO A 270 8.51 17.89 -19.99
N GLN A 271 7.28 17.70 -20.49
CA GLN A 271 6.78 16.43 -21.02
C GLN A 271 7.65 15.87 -22.15
N ALA A 272 8.27 16.74 -22.95
CA ALA A 272 9.20 16.34 -24.01
C ALA A 272 10.42 15.59 -23.47
N GLU A 273 10.98 16.00 -22.33
CA GLU A 273 12.10 15.30 -21.70
C GLU A 273 11.68 13.94 -21.14
N LEU A 274 10.48 13.85 -20.57
CA LEU A 274 9.92 12.58 -20.13
C LEU A 274 9.67 11.62 -21.30
N ALA A 275 9.20 12.13 -22.44
CA ALA A 275 8.98 11.34 -23.65
C ALA A 275 10.29 10.85 -24.28
N LYS A 276 11.35 11.69 -24.29
CA LYS A 276 12.70 11.27 -24.70
C LYS A 276 13.22 10.16 -23.79
N PHE A 277 13.08 10.33 -22.47
CA PHE A 277 13.46 9.30 -21.50
C PHE A 277 12.71 7.98 -21.77
N HIS A 278 11.39 8.02 -21.94
CA HIS A 278 10.58 6.83 -22.27
C HIS A 278 11.12 6.07 -23.50
N SER A 279 11.44 6.79 -24.57
CA SER A 279 11.94 6.23 -25.82
C SER A 279 13.35 5.64 -25.67
N ALA A 280 14.15 6.15 -24.74
CA ALA A 280 15.49 5.64 -24.45
C ALA A 280 15.49 4.40 -23.51
N LEU A 281 14.35 4.04 -22.91
CA LEU A 281 14.28 2.90 -21.98
C LEU A 281 14.24 1.55 -22.72
N ILE A 282 15.19 0.69 -22.36
CA ILE A 282 15.22 -0.73 -22.70
C ILE A 282 14.89 -1.59 -21.48
N GLU A 283 14.34 -2.78 -21.72
CA GLU A 283 13.94 -3.71 -20.66
C GLU A 283 15.01 -4.77 -20.43
N CYS A 284 15.35 -5.00 -19.17
CA CYS A 284 16.28 -6.05 -18.78
C CYS A 284 15.58 -7.42 -18.87
N PRO A 285 16.09 -8.38 -19.68
CA PRO A 285 15.47 -9.70 -19.80
C PRO A 285 15.58 -10.53 -18.51
N SER A 286 16.53 -10.22 -17.63
CA SER A 286 16.75 -10.97 -16.38
C SER A 286 15.83 -10.55 -15.23
N CYS A 287 15.61 -9.23 -15.04
CA CYS A 287 14.88 -8.72 -13.88
C CYS A 287 13.65 -7.85 -14.22
N ASN A 288 13.31 -7.73 -15.50
CA ASN A 288 12.21 -6.89 -16.02
C ASN A 288 12.34 -5.38 -15.72
N SER A 289 13.45 -4.92 -15.11
CA SER A 289 13.69 -3.49 -14.86
C SER A 289 13.93 -2.75 -16.17
N ALA A 290 13.45 -1.52 -16.28
CA ALA A 290 13.69 -0.64 -17.42
C ALA A 290 14.79 0.37 -17.08
N PHE A 291 15.77 0.52 -17.96
CA PHE A 291 16.91 1.42 -17.77
C PHE A 291 17.32 2.09 -19.10
N PRO A 292 18.03 3.23 -19.06
CA PRO A 292 18.47 3.93 -20.27
C PRO A 292 19.39 3.08 -21.14
N SER A 293 19.16 3.07 -22.46
CA SER A 293 19.91 2.28 -23.45
C SER A 293 21.40 2.63 -23.54
N ASN A 294 21.81 3.80 -23.07
CA ASN A 294 23.21 4.22 -23.01
C ASN A 294 24.00 3.59 -21.85
N LYS A 295 23.36 2.88 -20.91
CA LYS A 295 24.03 2.18 -19.83
C LYS A 295 24.56 0.83 -20.32
N ARG A 296 25.81 0.49 -19.97
CA ARG A 296 26.49 -0.76 -20.38
C ARG A 296 25.85 -2.03 -19.81
N ALA A 297 25.18 -1.95 -18.66
CA ALA A 297 24.53 -3.07 -17.99
C ALA A 297 23.35 -2.57 -17.13
N CYS A 298 22.41 -3.46 -16.81
CA CYS A 298 21.27 -3.15 -15.95
C CYS A 298 21.74 -2.72 -14.55
N PRO A 299 21.43 -1.50 -14.08
CA PRO A 299 21.86 -1.01 -12.76
C PRO A 299 21.35 -1.89 -11.61
N VAL A 300 20.11 -2.38 -11.71
CA VAL A 300 19.51 -3.27 -10.69
C VAL A 300 20.28 -4.60 -10.62
N CYS A 301 20.59 -5.21 -11.76
CA CYS A 301 21.35 -6.48 -11.77
C CYS A 301 22.81 -6.28 -11.35
N LYS A 302 23.41 -5.12 -11.63
CA LYS A 302 24.78 -4.81 -11.20
C LYS A 302 24.88 -4.75 -9.67
N GLU A 303 23.92 -4.10 -9.02
CA GLU A 303 23.83 -4.13 -7.56
C GLU A 303 23.54 -5.55 -7.04
N GLN A 304 22.75 -6.35 -7.76
CA GLN A 304 22.41 -7.73 -7.34
C GLN A 304 23.61 -8.67 -7.21
N ASN A 305 24.73 -8.42 -7.91
CA ASN A 305 25.91 -9.30 -7.91
C ASN A 305 26.96 -8.98 -6.83
N GLN A 306 26.70 -8.05 -5.89
CA GLN A 306 27.61 -7.80 -4.77
C GLN A 306 27.43 -8.87 -3.68
N ILE A 307 28.43 -9.74 -3.54
CA ILE A 307 28.48 -10.83 -2.56
C ILE A 307 28.66 -10.23 -1.16
N VAL A 308 27.72 -10.49 -0.25
CA VAL A 308 27.94 -10.28 1.18
C VAL A 308 28.66 -11.51 1.72
N THR A 309 29.99 -11.43 1.85
CA THR A 309 30.75 -12.47 2.55
C THR A 309 30.36 -12.46 4.02
N SER A 310 30.35 -13.62 4.69
CA SER A 310 30.08 -13.72 6.13
C SER A 310 30.93 -12.72 6.91
N VAL A 311 30.29 -11.70 7.49
CA VAL A 311 30.95 -10.70 8.32
C VAL A 311 30.77 -11.11 9.76
N SER A 312 31.86 -11.52 10.42
CA SER A 312 31.92 -11.48 11.88
C SER A 312 32.53 -10.14 12.26
N ILE A 313 31.82 -9.36 13.06
CA ILE A 313 32.41 -8.20 13.75
C ILE A 313 32.76 -8.72 15.14
N PRO A 314 34.05 -8.98 15.44
CA PRO A 314 34.45 -9.57 16.73
C PRO A 314 33.86 -8.79 17.90
N GLY A 315 33.19 -9.49 18.82
CA GLY A 315 32.57 -8.91 20.02
C GLY A 315 31.27 -8.13 19.80
N SER A 316 30.65 -8.18 18.61
CA SER A 316 29.41 -7.42 18.34
C SER A 316 28.30 -8.25 17.72
N LEU A 317 28.52 -8.87 16.56
CA LEU A 317 27.50 -9.68 15.91
C LEU A 317 28.08 -10.74 14.97
N THR A 318 27.29 -11.77 14.72
CA THR A 318 27.56 -12.82 13.73
C THR A 318 26.48 -12.82 12.66
N VAL A 319 26.88 -12.70 11.39
CA VAL A 319 25.98 -12.87 10.23
C VAL A 319 26.27 -14.20 9.53
N LYS A 320 25.27 -15.08 9.49
CA LYS A 320 25.30 -16.31 8.71
C LYS A 320 24.34 -16.21 7.53
N GLN A 321 24.86 -16.22 6.31
CA GLN A 321 24.01 -16.34 5.12
C GLN A 321 23.38 -17.74 5.11
N LEU A 322 22.06 -17.81 5.03
CA LEU A 322 21.31 -19.06 4.93
C LEU A 322 21.05 -19.45 3.48
N MET A 323 20.69 -18.48 2.64
CA MET A 323 20.31 -18.73 1.25
C MET A 323 20.62 -17.53 0.37
N ALA A 324 21.14 -17.77 -0.85
CA ALA A 324 21.13 -16.78 -1.93
C ALA A 324 19.84 -16.93 -2.74
N ILE A 325 19.21 -15.80 -3.04
CA ILE A 325 17.94 -15.74 -3.76
C ILE A 325 18.24 -15.50 -5.24
N LYS A 326 17.73 -16.40 -6.07
CA LYS A 326 17.68 -16.21 -7.51
C LYS A 326 16.36 -15.50 -7.85
N GLY A 327 16.41 -14.52 -8.76
CA GLY A 327 15.22 -13.81 -9.20
C GLY A 327 14.64 -12.81 -8.18
N GLN A 328 13.32 -12.71 -8.10
CA GLN A 328 12.60 -11.72 -7.28
C GLN A 328 11.66 -12.39 -6.27
N ILE A 329 11.64 -11.93 -5.03
CA ILE A 329 10.72 -12.47 -4.01
C ILE A 329 9.28 -12.01 -4.30
N LEU A 330 8.36 -12.96 -4.40
CA LEU A 330 6.92 -12.76 -4.54
C LEU A 330 6.18 -12.85 -3.20
N TYR A 331 6.64 -13.73 -2.32
CA TYR A 331 6.04 -14.00 -1.00
C TYR A 331 7.12 -14.46 -0.02
N HIS A 332 6.96 -14.11 1.25
CA HIS A 332 7.76 -14.68 2.32
C HIS A 332 6.98 -14.71 3.65
N ARG A 333 7.12 -15.78 4.42
CA ARG A 333 6.52 -15.92 5.76
C ARG A 333 7.33 -16.85 6.63
N LEU A 334 7.38 -16.58 7.94
CA LEU A 334 7.94 -17.51 8.91
C LEU A 334 6.82 -18.36 9.53
N GLU A 335 6.95 -19.68 9.50
CA GLU A 335 6.09 -20.65 10.17
C GLU A 335 6.94 -21.51 11.12
N GLY A 336 6.76 -21.33 12.43
CA GLY A 336 7.68 -21.90 13.42
C GLY A 336 9.12 -21.44 13.15
N GLU A 337 10.01 -22.40 12.88
CA GLU A 337 11.42 -22.16 12.50
C GLU A 337 11.70 -22.39 11.01
N THR A 338 10.65 -22.41 10.19
CA THR A 338 10.75 -22.59 8.74
C THR A 338 10.36 -21.29 8.04
N LEU A 339 11.32 -20.69 7.34
CA LEU A 339 11.05 -19.58 6.43
C LEU A 339 10.55 -20.15 5.10
N ILE A 340 9.37 -19.71 4.70
CA ILE A 340 8.76 -20.02 3.42
C ILE A 340 8.99 -18.83 2.49
N LEU A 341 9.52 -19.09 1.29
CA LEU A 341 9.71 -18.11 0.24
C LEU A 341 9.04 -18.58 -1.04
N ILE A 342 8.51 -17.63 -1.82
CA ILE A 342 8.17 -17.86 -3.23
C ILE A 342 8.91 -16.82 -4.05
N THR A 343 9.67 -17.26 -5.04
CA THR A 343 10.48 -16.42 -5.92
C THR A 343 10.00 -16.51 -7.37
N LEU A 344 10.31 -15.49 -8.16
CA LEU A 344 10.09 -15.40 -9.59
C LEU A 344 11.43 -15.48 -10.31
N GLU A 345 11.65 -16.57 -11.02
CA GLU A 345 12.87 -16.84 -11.80
C GLU A 345 12.48 -17.19 -13.23
N ASN A 346 12.96 -16.42 -14.22
CA ASN A 346 12.70 -16.67 -15.64
C ASN A 346 11.20 -16.92 -15.97
N ASN A 347 10.31 -16.12 -15.40
CA ASN A 347 8.84 -16.24 -15.52
C ASN A 347 8.22 -17.51 -14.91
N ARG A 348 8.94 -18.24 -14.05
CA ARG A 348 8.41 -19.36 -13.26
C ARG A 348 8.46 -19.05 -11.77
N ALA A 349 7.46 -19.51 -11.04
CA ALA A 349 7.45 -19.43 -9.60
C ALA A 349 8.21 -20.62 -9.00
N PHE A 350 9.02 -20.36 -7.97
CA PHE A 350 9.68 -21.38 -7.19
C PHE A 350 9.32 -21.21 -5.72
N MET A 351 9.15 -22.31 -5.00
CA MET A 351 8.94 -22.31 -3.56
C MET A 351 10.20 -22.79 -2.86
N HIS A 352 10.59 -22.12 -1.78
CA HIS A 352 11.70 -22.52 -0.94
C HIS A 352 11.28 -22.63 0.52
N LEU A 353 11.63 -23.74 1.15
CA LEU A 353 11.51 -23.96 2.59
C LEU A 353 12.91 -23.94 3.20
N VAL A 354 13.16 -22.98 4.09
CA VAL A 354 14.46 -22.80 4.74
C VAL A 354 14.31 -23.02 6.24
N SER A 355 14.91 -24.09 6.77
CA SER A 355 14.82 -24.45 8.19
C SER A 355 16.15 -24.99 8.70
N GLN A 356 16.69 -24.39 9.77
CA GLN A 356 17.91 -24.85 10.48
C GLN A 356 19.10 -25.24 9.56
N GLY A 357 19.31 -24.50 8.47
CA GLY A 357 20.41 -24.74 7.52
C GLY A 357 20.07 -25.69 6.36
N ASN A 358 18.90 -26.33 6.38
CA ASN A 358 18.37 -27.09 5.25
C ASN A 358 17.54 -26.18 4.34
N ILE A 359 17.63 -26.43 3.04
CA ILE A 359 16.89 -25.72 1.99
C ILE A 359 16.23 -26.76 1.09
N TRP A 360 14.90 -26.75 1.01
CA TRP A 360 14.14 -27.49 0.01
C TRP A 360 13.59 -26.51 -1.01
N SER A 361 13.77 -26.80 -2.30
CA SER A 361 13.33 -25.93 -3.39
C SER A 361 12.47 -26.71 -4.38
N PHE A 362 11.34 -26.15 -4.76
CA PHE A 362 10.36 -26.77 -5.64
C PHE A 362 10.09 -25.81 -6.79
N GLU A 363 10.19 -26.30 -8.02
CA GLU A 363 9.64 -25.59 -9.17
C GLU A 363 8.11 -25.72 -9.11
N LEU A 364 7.41 -24.59 -9.21
CA LEU A 364 5.96 -24.57 -9.21
C LEU A 364 5.44 -24.52 -10.65
N PHE A 365 4.91 -23.37 -11.05
CA PHE A 365 4.24 -23.16 -12.33
C PHE A 365 4.70 -21.85 -12.99
N PRO A 366 4.43 -21.65 -14.29
CA PRO A 366 4.63 -20.36 -14.95
C PRO A 366 3.87 -19.24 -14.24
N TYR A 367 4.57 -18.16 -13.91
CA TYR A 367 4.00 -17.03 -13.20
C TYR A 367 3.10 -16.19 -14.11
N GLN A 368 1.84 -16.05 -13.70
CA GLN A 368 0.91 -15.11 -14.32
C GLN A 368 0.88 -13.80 -13.54
N VAL A 369 0.78 -12.70 -14.28
CA VAL A 369 0.80 -11.34 -13.73
C VAL A 369 -0.32 -11.18 -12.70
N GLY A 370 0.05 -10.73 -11.51
CA GLY A 370 -0.89 -10.41 -10.44
C GLY A 370 -1.29 -11.57 -9.53
N MET A 371 -0.75 -12.78 -9.74
CA MET A 371 -0.97 -13.89 -8.81
C MET A 371 -0.58 -13.51 -7.38
N ARG A 372 -1.39 -13.97 -6.42
CA ARG A 372 -1.18 -13.80 -4.98
C ARG A 372 -1.04 -15.14 -4.30
N PHE A 373 -0.21 -15.19 -3.27
CA PHE A 373 0.15 -16.44 -2.60
C PHE A 373 -0.10 -16.33 -1.10
N GLU A 374 -0.52 -17.44 -0.52
CA GLU A 374 -0.40 -17.75 0.91
C GLU A 374 0.12 -19.18 1.04
N ALA A 375 1.04 -19.43 1.95
CA ALA A 375 1.68 -20.72 2.05
C ALA A 375 2.03 -21.09 3.50
N SER A 376 2.04 -22.39 3.75
CA SER A 376 2.64 -23.07 4.90
C SER A 376 3.67 -24.10 4.42
N SER A 377 4.24 -24.85 5.35
CA SER A 377 5.03 -26.06 5.06
C SER A 377 4.22 -27.21 4.44
N LYS A 378 2.89 -27.16 4.45
CA LYS A 378 2.00 -28.26 4.01
C LYS A 378 1.03 -27.90 2.88
N LEU A 379 0.74 -26.63 2.70
CA LEU A 379 -0.28 -26.14 1.77
C LEU A 379 0.18 -24.84 1.13
N LEU A 380 0.00 -24.74 -0.18
CA LEU A 380 0.16 -23.52 -0.96
C LEU A 380 -1.20 -23.16 -1.57
N ALA A 381 -1.63 -21.92 -1.36
CA ALA A 381 -2.83 -21.35 -1.94
C ALA A 381 -2.47 -20.20 -2.89
N VAL A 382 -3.00 -20.25 -4.10
CA VAL A 382 -2.65 -19.35 -5.20
C VAL A 382 -3.92 -18.72 -5.73
N ASN A 383 -4.09 -17.42 -5.54
CA ASN A 383 -5.20 -16.69 -6.13
C ASN A 383 -4.81 -16.15 -7.51
N ILE A 384 -5.63 -16.47 -8.50
CA ILE A 384 -5.50 -15.94 -9.86
C ILE A 384 -5.87 -14.45 -9.84
N ALA A 385 -5.10 -13.64 -10.56
CA ALA A 385 -5.27 -12.20 -10.55
C ALA A 385 -6.67 -11.77 -11.02
N GLY A 386 -7.35 -10.96 -10.21
CA GLY A 386 -8.67 -10.42 -10.56
C GLY A 386 -9.80 -11.47 -10.58
N SER A 387 -9.59 -12.62 -9.94
CA SER A 387 -10.63 -13.63 -9.74
C SER A 387 -10.80 -13.97 -8.26
N GLU A 388 -11.91 -14.66 -7.96
CA GLU A 388 -12.20 -15.25 -6.64
C GLU A 388 -11.58 -16.65 -6.49
N GLN A 389 -11.06 -17.24 -7.58
CA GLN A 389 -10.52 -18.58 -7.59
C GLN A 389 -9.19 -18.67 -6.83
N ILE A 390 -9.04 -19.72 -6.04
CA ILE A 390 -7.85 -20.09 -5.28
C ILE A 390 -7.47 -21.51 -5.67
N ASP A 391 -6.38 -21.67 -6.41
CA ASP A 391 -5.80 -22.97 -6.69
C ASP A 391 -5.00 -23.44 -5.49
N LEU A 392 -5.19 -24.71 -5.09
CA LEU A 392 -4.57 -25.30 -3.93
C LEU A 392 -3.55 -26.35 -4.34
N TYR A 393 -2.45 -26.39 -3.59
CA TYR A 393 -1.36 -27.33 -3.80
C TYR A 393 -0.94 -27.94 -2.46
N GLU A 394 -1.07 -29.25 -2.32
CA GLU A 394 -0.58 -29.99 -1.16
C GLU A 394 0.94 -30.21 -1.29
N ILE A 395 1.66 -30.00 -0.19
CA ILE A 395 3.13 -30.07 -0.15
C ILE A 395 3.53 -31.29 0.66
N ASN A 396 4.21 -32.24 0.01
CA ASN A 396 4.66 -33.48 0.61
C ASN A 396 6.15 -33.69 0.31
N TYR A 397 7.02 -33.62 1.31
CA TYR A 397 8.48 -33.86 1.25
C TYR A 397 9.23 -33.27 0.02
N ASN A 398 9.13 -33.91 -1.15
CA ASN A 398 9.79 -33.60 -2.41
C ASN A 398 8.83 -33.13 -3.54
N GLU A 399 7.52 -33.11 -3.33
CA GLU A 399 6.52 -32.87 -4.36
C GLU A 399 5.49 -31.81 -3.93
N VAL A 400 5.01 -31.06 -4.93
CA VAL A 400 3.93 -30.09 -4.81
C VAL A 400 2.83 -30.49 -5.78
N THR A 401 1.70 -30.96 -5.25
CA THR A 401 0.62 -31.57 -6.04
C THR A 401 -0.59 -30.66 -6.02
N GLN A 402 -1.07 -30.27 -7.21
CA GLN A 402 -2.32 -29.51 -7.32
C GLN A 402 -3.51 -30.37 -6.90
N ILE A 403 -4.38 -29.81 -6.08
CA ILE A 403 -5.62 -30.44 -5.61
C ILE A 403 -6.82 -29.57 -6.03
N GLU A 404 -8.02 -29.92 -5.57
CA GLU A 404 -9.23 -29.18 -5.88
C GLU A 404 -9.12 -27.69 -5.54
N SER A 405 -9.51 -26.82 -6.48
CA SER A 405 -9.51 -25.37 -6.30
C SER A 405 -10.74 -24.91 -5.48
N CYS A 406 -10.58 -23.79 -4.79
CA CYS A 406 -11.61 -23.13 -4.00
C CYS A 406 -11.95 -21.75 -4.57
N VAL A 407 -12.94 -21.09 -3.98
CA VAL A 407 -13.24 -19.67 -4.20
C VAL A 407 -13.20 -18.90 -2.89
N SER A 408 -12.97 -17.60 -2.94
CA SER A 408 -13.15 -16.72 -1.79
C SER A 408 -13.67 -15.36 -2.20
N ASP A 409 -14.56 -14.82 -1.37
CA ASP A 409 -15.10 -13.47 -1.54
C ASP A 409 -13.96 -12.44 -1.59
N THR A 410 -14.14 -11.43 -2.44
CA THR A 410 -13.20 -10.32 -2.56
C THR A 410 -13.45 -9.25 -1.52
N TYR A 411 -12.43 -8.44 -1.20
CA TYR A 411 -12.60 -7.23 -0.39
C TYR A 411 -12.78 -5.98 -1.26
N ALA A 412 -13.89 -5.25 -1.10
CA ALA A 412 -14.36 -4.17 -1.97
C ALA A 412 -13.27 -3.16 -2.36
N ILE A 413 -12.48 -2.72 -1.38
CA ILE A 413 -11.43 -1.70 -1.58
C ILE A 413 -10.30 -2.21 -2.49
N THR A 414 -9.88 -3.46 -2.30
CA THR A 414 -8.74 -4.02 -3.04
C THR A 414 -9.15 -4.82 -4.27
N GLN A 415 -10.40 -5.28 -4.31
CA GLN A 415 -10.99 -6.22 -5.26
C GLN A 415 -10.22 -7.55 -5.34
N ASN A 416 -9.54 -7.93 -4.25
CA ASN A 416 -8.81 -9.19 -4.21
C ASN A 416 -9.50 -10.17 -3.25
N ALA A 417 -9.44 -11.46 -3.56
CA ALA A 417 -9.90 -12.55 -2.70
C ALA A 417 -9.22 -12.52 -1.31
N ILE A 418 -9.95 -12.81 -0.24
CA ILE A 418 -9.43 -12.80 1.13
C ILE A 418 -9.22 -14.22 1.66
N PHE A 419 -7.96 -14.63 1.72
CA PHE A 419 -7.58 -15.96 2.20
C PHE A 419 -6.25 -15.93 2.96
N ARG A 420 -6.05 -16.90 3.87
CA ARG A 420 -4.80 -17.15 4.60
C ARG A 420 -4.59 -18.65 4.78
N VAL A 421 -3.34 -19.08 4.86
CA VAL A 421 -2.97 -20.48 5.10
C VAL A 421 -2.27 -20.63 6.45
N ASN A 422 -2.48 -21.74 7.16
CA ASN A 422 -1.67 -22.15 8.31
C ASN A 422 -1.64 -23.68 8.40
N GLY A 423 -0.47 -24.30 8.35
CA GLY A 423 -0.39 -25.77 8.23
C GLY A 423 -1.24 -26.28 7.05
N SER A 424 -2.07 -27.29 7.28
CA SER A 424 -2.99 -27.87 6.27
C SER A 424 -4.33 -27.12 6.14
N HIS A 425 -4.47 -25.94 6.73
CA HIS A 425 -5.73 -25.19 6.77
C HIS A 425 -5.69 -23.96 5.87
N LEU A 426 -6.78 -23.74 5.14
CA LEU A 426 -7.08 -22.53 4.39
C LEU A 426 -8.25 -21.80 5.05
N PHE A 427 -8.01 -20.58 5.50
CA PHE A 427 -9.05 -19.68 6.02
C PHE A 427 -9.47 -18.72 4.90
N ARG A 428 -10.76 -18.72 4.55
CA ARG A 428 -11.30 -17.94 3.44
C ARG A 428 -12.70 -17.41 3.72
N LEU A 429 -13.10 -16.38 2.98
CA LEU A 429 -14.46 -15.82 3.07
C LEU A 429 -15.35 -16.45 2.00
N VAL A 430 -16.56 -16.88 2.39
CA VAL A 430 -17.55 -17.49 1.50
C VAL A 430 -18.94 -17.07 1.95
N GLY A 431 -19.65 -16.29 1.15
CA GLY A 431 -21.07 -15.99 1.37
C GLY A 431 -21.36 -15.50 2.79
N SER A 432 -20.68 -14.41 3.20
CA SER A 432 -20.78 -13.84 4.55
C SER A 432 -20.33 -14.77 5.70
N GLN A 433 -19.51 -15.79 5.41
CA GLN A 433 -18.91 -16.65 6.44
C GLN A 433 -17.39 -16.71 6.29
N LEU A 434 -16.70 -16.79 7.43
CA LEU A 434 -15.34 -17.28 7.51
C LEU A 434 -15.38 -18.80 7.58
N VAL A 435 -14.73 -19.45 6.62
CA VAL A 435 -14.64 -20.90 6.50
C VAL A 435 -13.19 -21.34 6.73
N ASP A 436 -13.00 -22.32 7.61
CA ASP A 436 -11.78 -23.12 7.74
C ASP A 436 -11.90 -24.36 6.84
N THR A 437 -11.05 -24.44 5.82
CA THR A 437 -10.94 -25.57 4.92
C THR A 437 -9.70 -26.39 5.29
N GLU A 438 -9.89 -27.53 5.94
CA GLU A 438 -8.83 -28.47 6.25
C GLU A 438 -8.55 -29.37 5.02
N VAL A 439 -7.28 -29.44 4.61
CA VAL A 439 -6.81 -30.28 3.51
C VAL A 439 -6.23 -31.57 4.06
N LEU A 440 -6.82 -32.71 3.71
CA LEU A 440 -6.36 -34.03 4.11
C LEU A 440 -6.27 -34.95 2.90
N ARG A 441 -5.03 -35.22 2.43
CA ARG A 441 -4.75 -36.15 1.31
C ARG A 441 -5.58 -35.79 0.07
N GLY A 442 -5.55 -34.51 -0.29
CA GLY A 442 -6.31 -33.94 -1.42
C GLY A 442 -7.82 -33.78 -1.21
N THR A 443 -8.38 -34.18 -0.07
CA THR A 443 -9.79 -33.93 0.26
C THR A 443 -9.94 -32.62 1.03
N LEU A 444 -10.98 -31.84 0.68
CA LEU A 444 -11.29 -30.55 1.31
C LEU A 444 -12.44 -30.70 2.32
N LEU A 445 -12.17 -30.40 3.59
CA LEU A 445 -13.19 -30.39 4.65
C LEU A 445 -13.47 -28.96 5.10
N ASN A 446 -14.64 -28.44 4.72
CA ASN A 446 -15.06 -27.07 5.00
C ASN A 446 -15.83 -26.98 6.32
N ARG A 447 -15.43 -26.07 7.22
CA ARG A 447 -16.09 -25.79 8.49
C ARG A 447 -16.33 -24.28 8.65
N PRO A 448 -17.59 -23.81 8.68
CA PRO A 448 -17.87 -22.43 9.03
C PRO A 448 -17.45 -22.15 10.48
N ILE A 449 -16.66 -21.09 10.70
CA ILE A 449 -16.16 -20.75 12.05
C ILE A 449 -16.67 -19.41 12.57
N ARG A 450 -17.09 -18.49 11.70
CA ARG A 450 -17.64 -17.18 12.10
C ARG A 450 -18.47 -16.52 11.00
N GLN A 451 -19.48 -15.75 11.37
CA GLN A 451 -20.14 -14.81 10.45
C GLN A 451 -19.23 -13.61 10.13
N THR A 452 -19.35 -13.11 8.90
CA THR A 452 -18.61 -11.97 8.36
C THR A 452 -19.55 -11.16 7.47
N ILE A 453 -19.07 -10.03 6.94
CA ILE A 453 -19.80 -9.25 5.93
C ILE A 453 -19.08 -9.41 4.61
N GLU A 454 -19.80 -9.92 3.61
CA GLU A 454 -19.32 -10.05 2.24
C GLU A 454 -18.80 -8.70 1.72
N HIS A 455 -17.68 -8.74 0.99
CA HIS A 455 -16.98 -7.56 0.46
C HIS A 455 -16.44 -6.53 1.46
N GLN A 456 -16.81 -6.59 2.74
CA GLN A 456 -16.37 -5.64 3.77
C GLN A 456 -15.40 -6.24 4.78
N SER A 457 -15.11 -7.54 4.67
CA SER A 457 -14.30 -8.26 5.65
C SER A 457 -12.86 -8.46 5.22
N TRP A 458 -11.96 -8.39 6.19
CA TRP A 458 -10.54 -8.68 6.06
C TRP A 458 -10.06 -9.49 7.26
N LEU A 459 -9.03 -10.33 7.06
CA LEU A 459 -8.47 -11.15 8.13
C LEU A 459 -6.95 -11.33 8.02
N SER A 460 -6.34 -11.67 9.16
CA SER A 460 -4.97 -12.14 9.33
C SER A 460 -4.96 -13.41 10.18
N VAL A 461 -3.99 -14.28 9.95
CA VAL A 461 -3.85 -15.56 10.67
C VAL A 461 -2.41 -15.71 11.14
N SER A 462 -2.23 -16.02 12.43
CA SER A 462 -0.91 -16.32 12.99
C SER A 462 -0.38 -17.67 12.49
N SER A 463 0.94 -17.86 12.52
CA SER A 463 1.62 -19.12 12.15
C SER A 463 1.80 -20.12 13.31
N GLU A 464 1.01 -20.02 14.38
CA GLU A 464 1.06 -20.93 15.53
C GLU A 464 0.27 -22.21 15.23
N THR A 465 0.56 -23.31 15.93
CA THR A 465 -0.19 -24.59 15.80
C THR A 465 -1.69 -24.39 16.04
N SER A 466 -2.04 -23.61 17.06
CA SER A 466 -3.40 -23.12 17.30
C SER A 466 -3.49 -21.67 16.82
N PRO A 467 -3.86 -21.41 15.56
CA PRO A 467 -3.79 -20.08 15.01
C PRO A 467 -4.77 -19.13 15.71
N THR A 468 -4.29 -17.93 15.98
CA THR A 468 -5.13 -16.77 16.28
C THR A 468 -5.48 -16.10 14.97
N ILE A 469 -6.77 -16.06 14.66
CA ILE A 469 -7.33 -15.32 13.54
C ILE A 469 -7.79 -13.97 14.08
N VAL A 470 -7.37 -12.89 13.44
CA VAL A 470 -7.81 -11.53 13.75
C VAL A 470 -8.39 -10.96 12.47
N GLY A 471 -9.59 -10.43 12.54
CA GLY A 471 -10.21 -9.79 11.40
C GLY A 471 -11.03 -8.59 11.79
N PHE A 472 -11.53 -7.91 10.78
CA PHE A 472 -12.56 -6.89 10.94
C PHE A 472 -13.51 -6.94 9.76
N TYR A 473 -14.70 -6.40 9.98
CA TYR A 473 -15.58 -5.97 8.90
C TYR A 473 -15.84 -4.48 9.03
N ARG A 474 -16.22 -3.84 7.92
CA ARG A 474 -16.60 -2.44 7.89
C ARG A 474 -18.08 -2.27 7.64
N VAL A 475 -18.65 -1.28 8.31
CA VAL A 475 -19.96 -0.74 7.98
C VAL A 475 -19.78 0.77 7.92
N LEU A 476 -19.87 1.33 6.71
CA LEU A 476 -19.52 2.73 6.44
C LEU A 476 -18.07 3.04 6.88
N ARG A 477 -17.86 3.93 7.85
CA ARG A 477 -16.55 4.27 8.41
C ARG A 477 -16.15 3.42 9.63
N GLN A 478 -17.10 2.74 10.25
CA GLN A 478 -16.85 2.00 11.48
C GLN A 478 -16.20 0.66 11.17
N GLN A 479 -15.24 0.29 12.02
CA GLN A 479 -14.50 -0.96 11.93
C GLN A 479 -14.83 -1.79 13.15
N PHE A 480 -15.31 -3.00 12.92
CA PHE A 480 -15.65 -3.94 13.98
C PHE A 480 -14.64 -5.06 13.96
N PHE A 481 -13.73 -5.04 14.93
CA PHE A 481 -12.65 -6.01 15.06
C PHE A 481 -13.09 -7.20 15.88
N TRP A 482 -12.53 -8.35 15.55
CA TRP A 482 -12.79 -9.60 16.26
C TRP A 482 -11.56 -10.50 16.20
N MET A 483 -11.52 -11.46 17.13
CA MET A 483 -10.58 -12.57 17.08
C MET A 483 -11.29 -13.91 17.20
N HIS A 484 -10.66 -14.94 16.63
CA HIS A 484 -11.04 -16.33 16.77
C HIS A 484 -9.81 -17.20 17.06
N ARG A 485 -9.91 -18.11 18.03
CA ARG A 485 -8.87 -19.09 18.38
C ARG A 485 -9.50 -20.29 19.07
N GLU A 486 -9.20 -21.51 18.62
CA GLU A 486 -9.62 -22.76 19.29
C GLU A 486 -11.14 -22.83 19.58
N GLY A 487 -11.98 -22.37 18.63
CA GLY A 487 -13.43 -22.33 18.79
C GLY A 487 -13.95 -21.14 19.63
N TYR A 488 -13.07 -20.39 20.30
CA TYR A 488 -13.41 -19.17 21.01
C TYR A 488 -13.39 -17.96 20.07
N SER A 489 -14.44 -17.14 20.14
CA SER A 489 -14.65 -15.94 19.33
C SER A 489 -15.00 -14.76 20.23
N VAL A 490 -14.35 -13.61 20.06
CA VAL A 490 -14.65 -12.39 20.83
C VAL A 490 -14.44 -11.13 19.98
N ASP A 491 -15.26 -10.11 20.23
CA ASP A 491 -15.11 -8.80 19.61
C ASP A 491 -14.04 -7.99 20.34
N LEU A 492 -13.16 -7.35 19.57
CA LEU A 492 -12.06 -6.56 20.10
C LEU A 492 -12.45 -5.10 20.18
N GLN A 493 -12.30 -4.51 21.36
CA GLN A 493 -12.56 -3.10 21.59
C GLN A 493 -11.31 -2.28 21.26
N LEU A 494 -11.36 -1.54 20.14
CA LEU A 494 -10.31 -0.62 19.72
C LEU A 494 -10.86 0.81 19.73
N PRO A 495 -10.00 1.83 19.93
CA PRO A 495 -10.38 3.21 19.68
C PRO A 495 -10.90 3.37 18.25
N GLY A 496 -12.08 3.98 18.15
CA GLY A 496 -12.67 4.37 16.87
C GLY A 496 -11.81 5.44 16.17
N LEU A 497 -12.00 5.58 14.87
CA LEU A 497 -11.36 6.64 14.10
C LEU A 497 -12.05 7.99 14.37
N GLU A 498 -11.25 9.06 14.39
CA GLU A 498 -11.76 10.42 14.52
C GLU A 498 -12.61 10.83 13.32
N LEU A 499 -13.37 11.92 13.47
CA LEU A 499 -14.16 12.44 12.36
C LEU A 499 -13.25 12.89 11.21
N GLY A 500 -13.49 12.34 10.02
CA GLY A 500 -12.66 12.59 8.84
C GLY A 500 -11.39 11.75 8.77
N GLU A 501 -11.16 10.83 9.71
CA GLU A 501 -10.02 9.92 9.69
C GLU A 501 -10.36 8.64 8.90
N SER A 502 -9.48 8.25 7.96
CA SER A 502 -9.68 7.07 7.10
C SER A 502 -8.53 6.08 7.21
N LEU A 503 -8.82 4.77 7.08
CA LEU A 503 -7.80 3.73 7.11
C LEU A 503 -7.08 3.61 5.77
N ILE A 504 -5.76 3.76 5.80
CA ILE A 504 -4.86 3.62 4.65
C ILE A 504 -4.43 2.17 4.50
N ASP A 505 -3.93 1.56 5.58
CA ASP A 505 -3.32 0.23 5.59
C ASP A 505 -3.40 -0.39 6.99
N ILE A 506 -3.33 -1.71 7.09
CA ILE A 506 -3.45 -2.46 8.33
C ILE A 506 -2.61 -3.73 8.30
N THR A 507 -2.03 -4.08 9.45
CA THR A 507 -1.34 -5.35 9.65
C THR A 507 -1.56 -5.87 11.07
N VAL A 508 -1.35 -7.16 11.26
CA VAL A 508 -1.38 -7.79 12.59
C VAL A 508 -0.06 -8.51 12.81
N LYS A 509 0.61 -8.19 13.91
CA LYS A 509 1.82 -8.85 14.35
C LYS A 509 1.48 -9.81 15.48
N HIS A 510 2.01 -11.02 15.42
CA HIS A 510 1.74 -12.06 16.41
C HIS A 510 3.00 -12.41 17.18
N SER A 511 2.84 -12.68 18.47
CA SER A 511 3.84 -13.26 19.36
C SER A 511 3.18 -14.38 20.18
N GLY A 512 3.97 -15.17 20.91
CA GLY A 512 3.43 -16.33 21.65
C GLY A 512 2.33 -15.98 22.67
N SER A 513 2.42 -14.82 23.34
CA SER A 513 1.46 -14.42 24.39
C SER A 513 0.50 -13.29 24.00
N SER A 514 0.77 -12.58 22.91
CA SER A 514 0.01 -11.40 22.50
C SER A 514 -0.01 -11.21 20.98
N PHE A 515 -0.89 -10.36 20.50
CA PHE A 515 -0.84 -9.84 19.14
C PHE A 515 -1.04 -8.32 19.16
N LEU A 516 -0.56 -7.67 18.12
CA LEU A 516 -0.58 -6.22 17.95
C LEU A 516 -1.26 -5.90 16.61
N ILE A 517 -2.38 -5.20 16.67
CA ILE A 517 -3.04 -4.63 15.49
C ILE A 517 -2.38 -3.27 15.23
N ILE A 518 -1.93 -3.05 14.01
CA ILE A 518 -1.31 -1.79 13.59
C ILE A 518 -2.14 -1.21 12.44
N ARG A 519 -2.69 -0.01 12.64
CA ARG A 519 -3.56 0.68 11.68
C ARG A 519 -2.89 1.99 11.25
N LYS A 520 -2.63 2.17 9.95
CA LYS A 520 -2.18 3.45 9.39
C LYS A 520 -3.37 4.21 8.85
N THR A 521 -3.53 5.47 9.24
CA THR A 521 -4.69 6.30 8.94
C THR A 521 -4.29 7.66 8.38
N LYS A 522 -5.22 8.32 7.68
CA LYS A 522 -5.11 9.71 7.22
C LYS A 522 -6.13 10.56 7.94
N LEU A 523 -5.75 11.72 8.45
CA LEU A 523 -6.68 12.73 8.98
C LEU A 523 -6.19 14.13 8.57
N LYS A 524 -7.05 14.89 7.88
CA LYS A 524 -6.77 16.28 7.46
C LYS A 524 -5.40 16.46 6.78
N GLY A 525 -5.02 15.51 5.91
CA GLY A 525 -3.74 15.54 5.19
C GLY A 525 -2.56 14.89 5.92
N GLY A 526 -2.61 14.75 7.25
CA GLY A 526 -1.59 14.08 8.06
C GLY A 526 -1.79 12.56 8.16
N GLU A 527 -0.70 11.81 8.34
CA GLU A 527 -0.72 10.35 8.50
C GLU A 527 -0.39 9.93 9.94
N PHE A 528 -1.16 8.99 10.48
CA PHE A 528 -1.00 8.46 11.84
C PHE A 528 -0.89 6.94 11.83
N VAL A 529 -0.28 6.38 12.86
CA VAL A 529 -0.22 4.94 13.11
C VAL A 529 -0.76 4.67 14.51
N HIS A 530 -1.80 3.83 14.57
CA HIS A 530 -2.39 3.33 15.80
C HIS A 530 -1.84 1.94 16.11
N PHE A 531 -1.48 1.72 17.37
CA PHE A 531 -0.98 0.45 17.90
C PHE A 531 -1.94 -0.04 18.98
N ASP A 532 -2.57 -1.19 18.75
CA ASP A 532 -3.56 -1.76 19.66
C ASP A 532 -3.14 -3.20 20.02
N ALA A 533 -2.66 -3.38 21.26
CA ALA A 533 -2.12 -4.64 21.74
C ALA A 533 -3.14 -5.44 22.54
N PHE A 534 -3.21 -6.75 22.29
CA PHE A 534 -4.14 -7.67 22.94
C PHE A 534 -3.44 -8.95 23.36
N ASN A 535 -3.90 -9.53 24.48
CA ASN A 535 -3.53 -10.90 24.82
C ASN A 535 -4.29 -11.91 23.94
N LYS A 536 -3.93 -13.20 24.00
CA LYS A 536 -4.60 -14.28 23.23
C LYS A 536 -6.05 -14.59 23.65
N LYS A 537 -6.59 -13.87 24.65
CA LYS A 537 -8.00 -13.93 25.07
C LYS A 537 -8.80 -12.72 24.56
N GLY A 538 -8.17 -11.79 23.84
CA GLY A 538 -8.82 -10.59 23.31
C GLY A 538 -8.96 -9.45 24.32
N THR A 539 -8.29 -9.53 25.48
CA THR A 539 -8.23 -8.42 26.42
C THR A 539 -7.22 -7.39 25.94
N SER A 540 -7.64 -6.12 25.86
CA SER A 540 -6.75 -5.00 25.53
C SER A 540 -5.67 -4.84 26.59
N MET A 541 -4.43 -4.66 26.15
CA MET A 541 -3.27 -4.41 27.00
C MET A 541 -2.94 -2.91 27.00
N TYR A 542 -2.85 -2.30 25.80
CA TYR A 542 -2.71 -0.86 25.60
C TYR A 542 -3.16 -0.46 24.20
N SER A 543 -3.45 0.83 24.03
CA SER A 543 -3.66 1.48 22.74
C SER A 543 -2.87 2.79 22.69
N SER A 544 -2.20 3.06 21.57
CA SER A 544 -1.47 4.32 21.35
C SER A 544 -1.61 4.81 19.91
N ARG A 545 -1.45 6.11 19.71
CA ARG A 545 -1.48 6.77 18.40
C ARG A 545 -0.25 7.65 18.25
N VAL A 546 0.47 7.49 17.13
CA VAL A 546 1.69 8.24 16.83
C VAL A 546 1.62 8.78 15.41
N GLU A 547 2.14 9.98 15.20
CA GLU A 547 2.30 10.55 13.87
C GLU A 547 3.33 9.75 13.06
N ALA A 548 3.01 9.41 11.81
CA ALA A 548 3.82 8.49 11.02
C ALA A 548 5.28 8.98 10.84
N GLY A 549 5.48 10.30 10.75
CA GLY A 549 6.82 10.92 10.64
C GLY A 549 7.72 10.76 11.87
N LYS A 550 7.16 10.36 13.03
CA LYS A 550 7.92 10.12 14.27
C LYS A 550 8.37 8.66 14.43
N LEU A 551 7.89 7.76 13.57
CA LEU A 551 8.30 6.37 13.59
C LEU A 551 9.67 6.17 12.91
N PRO A 552 10.42 5.11 13.26
CA PRO A 552 11.67 4.77 12.58
C PRO A 552 11.53 4.56 11.07
N SER A 553 10.33 4.16 10.61
CA SER A 553 9.96 4.00 9.22
C SER A 553 8.44 4.17 9.05
N ASP A 554 8.04 4.69 7.89
CA ASP A 554 6.65 4.84 7.46
C ASP A 554 5.99 3.53 6.97
N ARG A 555 6.79 2.45 6.83
CA ARG A 555 6.33 1.12 6.42
C ARG A 555 5.63 0.42 7.58
N LEU A 556 4.45 -0.14 7.35
CA LEU A 556 3.76 -1.02 8.31
C LEU A 556 4.21 -2.49 8.26
N HIS A 557 4.90 -2.88 7.19
CA HIS A 557 5.25 -4.28 6.92
C HIS A 557 6.77 -4.47 6.92
N GLY A 558 7.23 -5.66 7.31
CA GLY A 558 8.66 -6.02 7.33
C GLY A 558 9.33 -5.91 8.70
N GLN A 559 8.62 -5.49 9.75
CA GLN A 559 9.13 -5.50 11.13
C GLN A 559 8.95 -6.87 11.78
N ALA A 560 9.95 -7.26 12.57
CA ALA A 560 9.79 -8.33 13.54
C ALA A 560 9.02 -7.82 14.76
N TYR A 561 8.32 -8.72 15.46
CA TYR A 561 7.57 -8.40 16.66
C TYR A 561 7.82 -9.49 17.71
N ALA A 562 8.36 -9.09 18.87
CA ALA A 562 8.58 -9.99 20.00
C ALA A 562 8.60 -9.22 21.32
N GLY A 563 8.11 -9.84 22.38
CA GLY A 563 8.09 -9.24 23.73
C GLY A 563 7.35 -7.90 23.79
N GLY A 564 6.32 -7.70 22.95
CA GLY A 564 5.58 -6.43 22.86
C GLY A 564 6.31 -5.31 22.14
N LYS A 565 7.50 -5.55 21.57
CA LYS A 565 8.31 -4.55 20.88
C LYS A 565 8.42 -4.87 19.39
N LEU A 566 8.50 -3.81 18.58
CA LEU A 566 8.77 -3.91 17.15
C LEU A 566 10.25 -3.72 16.88
N ILE A 567 10.77 -4.41 15.87
CA ILE A 567 12.14 -4.17 15.37
C ILE A 567 12.03 -3.72 13.92
N PHE A 568 12.35 -2.45 13.71
CA PHE A 568 12.31 -1.78 12.42
C PHE A 568 13.63 -1.95 11.68
N PRO A 569 13.61 -2.40 10.42
CA PRO A 569 14.75 -2.26 9.52
C PRO A 569 14.86 -0.79 9.05
N THR A 570 15.99 -0.13 9.30
CA THR A 570 16.25 1.25 8.86
C THR A 570 17.63 1.36 8.19
N ASP A 571 17.87 2.39 7.40
CA ASP A 571 19.18 2.62 6.75
C ASP A 571 20.31 2.98 7.72
N THR A 572 19.97 3.08 9.01
CA THR A 572 20.91 3.24 10.12
C THR A 572 20.97 1.97 11.00
N GLY A 573 20.54 0.81 10.49
CA GLY A 573 20.48 -0.45 11.25
C GLY A 573 19.09 -0.75 11.81
N ALA A 574 19.00 -1.81 12.61
CA ALA A 574 17.78 -2.20 13.29
C ALA A 574 17.48 -1.26 14.47
N ILE A 575 16.24 -0.79 14.57
CA ILE A 575 15.74 0.03 15.67
C ILE A 575 14.63 -0.73 16.39
N ARG A 576 14.83 -1.01 17.69
CA ARG A 576 13.75 -1.50 18.55
C ARG A 576 12.87 -0.32 18.92
N TYR A 577 11.57 -0.46 18.68
CA TYR A 577 10.55 0.52 18.99
C TYR A 577 9.56 -0.07 19.98
N ASP A 578 9.24 0.69 21.01
CA ASP A 578 8.20 0.38 21.97
C ASP A 578 6.90 1.09 21.60
N PRO A 579 5.86 0.38 21.15
CA PRO A 579 4.62 1.03 20.76
C PRO A 579 3.83 1.65 21.93
N GLU A 580 4.08 1.21 23.17
CA GLU A 580 3.42 1.76 24.35
C GLU A 580 4.06 3.09 24.79
N SER A 581 5.39 3.10 24.96
CA SER A 581 6.13 4.28 25.45
C SER A 581 6.66 5.20 24.35
N SER A 582 6.55 4.81 23.07
CA SER A 582 7.19 5.46 21.91
C SER A 582 8.73 5.54 22.00
N SER A 583 9.35 4.77 22.91
CA SER A 583 10.80 4.76 23.08
C SER A 583 11.50 3.97 21.97
N GLN A 584 12.71 4.42 21.63
CA GLN A 584 13.51 3.84 20.53
C GLN A 584 14.90 3.46 21.05
N THR A 585 15.39 2.27 20.66
CA THR A 585 16.75 1.82 20.93
C THR A 585 17.38 1.29 19.65
N GLN A 586 18.49 1.89 19.21
CA GLN A 586 19.21 1.44 18.03
C GLN A 586 20.18 0.31 18.38
N PHE A 587 20.19 -0.74 17.57
CA PHE A 587 21.21 -1.79 17.64
C PHE A 587 22.41 -1.39 16.77
N GLN A 588 23.34 -0.61 17.31
CA GLN A 588 24.47 -0.03 16.54
C GLN A 588 25.31 -1.07 15.77
N ALA A 589 25.43 -2.28 16.32
CA ALA A 589 26.07 -3.42 15.66
C ALA A 589 25.52 -3.65 14.24
N THR A 590 24.21 -3.45 14.06
CA THR A 590 23.49 -3.82 12.85
C THR A 590 23.58 -2.79 11.71
N ASN A 591 24.23 -1.64 11.91
CA ASN A 591 24.24 -0.51 10.96
C ASN A 591 24.77 -0.85 9.56
N LYS A 592 25.58 -1.90 9.43
CA LYS A 592 26.16 -2.35 8.14
C LYS A 592 25.42 -3.53 7.52
N VAL A 593 24.47 -4.13 8.22
CA VAL A 593 23.86 -5.43 7.87
C VAL A 593 22.34 -5.35 7.74
N VAL A 594 21.71 -4.39 8.43
CA VAL A 594 20.28 -4.10 8.34
C VAL A 594 20.05 -2.76 7.65
N ASN A 595 19.11 -2.72 6.69
CA ASN A 595 18.70 -1.51 5.96
C ASN A 595 17.17 -1.47 5.73
N SER A 596 16.63 -0.32 5.30
CA SER A 596 15.17 -0.12 5.16
C SER A 596 14.49 -0.96 4.07
N GLY A 597 15.27 -1.57 3.18
CA GLY A 597 14.78 -2.42 2.10
C GLY A 597 14.42 -3.85 2.53
N GLN A 598 14.78 -4.26 3.75
CA GLN A 598 14.68 -5.64 4.22
C GLN A 598 13.40 -5.93 5.02
N SER A 599 13.11 -7.21 5.21
CA SER A 599 12.11 -7.71 6.17
C SER A 599 12.82 -8.46 7.30
N LEU A 600 12.37 -8.26 8.53
CA LEU A 600 12.93 -8.88 9.74
C LEU A 600 11.93 -9.86 10.36
N PHE A 601 12.44 -10.98 10.85
CA PHE A 601 11.70 -11.97 11.61
C PHE A 601 12.47 -12.36 12.87
N THR A 602 11.77 -12.57 13.98
CA THR A 602 12.36 -13.19 15.17
C THR A 602 12.59 -14.66 14.90
N TYR A 603 13.82 -15.14 15.08
CA TYR A 603 14.22 -16.49 14.71
C TYR A 603 15.21 -17.05 15.74
N ALA A 604 14.83 -18.12 16.43
CA ALA A 604 15.61 -18.68 17.55
C ALA A 604 16.05 -17.56 18.54
N ALA A 605 17.34 -17.43 18.80
CA ALA A 605 17.92 -16.42 19.69
C ALA A 605 18.29 -15.10 18.97
N GLY A 606 17.98 -14.96 17.68
CA GLY A 606 18.41 -13.84 16.84
C GLY A 606 17.35 -13.31 15.89
N LEU A 607 17.81 -12.75 14.78
CA LEU A 607 16.97 -12.15 13.74
C LEU A 607 17.26 -12.78 12.39
N LEU A 608 16.21 -13.19 11.71
CA LEU A 608 16.29 -13.55 10.30
C LEU A 608 15.98 -12.32 9.45
N VAL A 609 16.87 -12.01 8.52
CA VAL A 609 16.83 -10.88 7.61
C VAL A 609 16.59 -11.39 6.21
N VAL A 610 15.46 -11.01 5.64
CA VAL A 610 15.12 -11.28 4.25
C VAL A 610 15.40 -10.02 3.44
N ASP A 611 16.50 -10.07 2.69
CA ASP A 611 16.88 -9.11 1.65
C ASP A 611 16.34 -9.61 0.30
N PRO A 612 16.11 -8.75 -0.70
CA PRO A 612 15.75 -9.19 -2.05
C PRO A 612 16.72 -10.20 -2.68
N ARG A 613 17.96 -10.32 -2.16
CA ARG A 613 19.03 -11.17 -2.70
C ARG A 613 19.46 -12.30 -1.77
N HIS A 614 19.26 -12.15 -0.45
CA HIS A 614 19.79 -13.11 0.51
C HIS A 614 18.85 -13.28 1.70
N VAL A 615 18.82 -14.48 2.24
CA VAL A 615 18.33 -14.73 3.60
C VAL A 615 19.54 -14.85 4.51
N SER A 616 19.59 -14.06 5.57
CA SER A 616 20.66 -14.09 6.55
C SER A 616 20.10 -14.26 7.96
N TYR A 617 20.86 -14.92 8.82
CA TYR A 617 20.60 -15.02 10.24
C TYR A 617 21.63 -14.19 11.01
N ILE A 618 21.15 -13.30 11.87
CA ILE A 618 21.95 -12.40 12.68
C ILE A 618 21.79 -12.76 14.15
N THR A 619 22.89 -12.98 14.84
CA THR A 619 22.95 -13.07 16.30
C THR A 619 23.82 -11.96 16.86
N LEU A 620 23.35 -11.29 17.91
CA LEU A 620 24.20 -10.42 18.72
C LEU A 620 25.03 -11.33 19.62
N ASN A 621 26.34 -11.06 19.69
CA ASN A 621 27.28 -11.88 20.47
C ASN A 621 27.34 -11.45 21.93
#